data_AF-A0A0D9SFX6-F1
#
_entry.id   AF-A0A0D9SFX6-F1
#
_cell.length_a   1.000
_cell.length_b   1.000
_cell.length_c   1.000
_cell.angle_alpha   90.00
_cell.angle_beta   90.00
_cell.angle_gamma   90.00
#
_symmetry.space_group_name_H-M   'P 1'
#
loop_
_entity.id
_entity.type
_entity.pdbx_description
1 polymer ?
#
loop_
_entity_poly.entity_id
_entity_poly.type
_entity_poly.pdbx_seq_one_letter_code
_entity_poly.pdbx_strand_id
1 'polypeptide(L)' 'MENVCEKVTNSVSSELQPYFQTLPVMTKIDSVAGINYGLVAPPATTAETLDVQMK' A
#
# COMPACT_ATOMS: atom_id res chain seq x y z
N MET A 1 1.31 16.45 -25.29
CA MET A 1 1.48 16.32 -23.83
C MET A 1 0.42 15.41 -23.20
N GLU A 2 -0.77 15.29 -23.79
CA GLU A 2 -1.86 14.41 -23.29
C GLU A 2 -1.43 12.96 -23.05
N ASN A 3 -0.64 12.36 -23.95
CA ASN A 3 -0.20 10.96 -23.81
C ASN A 3 0.68 10.68 -22.58
N VAL A 4 1.36 11.69 -22.02
CA VAL A 4 2.21 11.48 -20.83
C VAL A 4 1.34 11.39 -19.58
N CYS A 5 0.40 12.31 -19.40
CA CYS A 5 -0.52 12.30 -18.26
C CYS A 5 -1.43 11.07 -18.26
N GLU A 6 -1.87 10.62 -19.44
CA GLU A 6 -2.65 9.39 -19.59
C GLU A 6 -1.84 8.17 -19.13
N LYS A 7 -0.60 8.03 -19.60
CA LYS A 7 0.28 6.93 -19.17
C LYS A 7 0.52 6.96 -17.66
N VAL A 8 0.78 8.13 -17.07
CA VAL A 8 1.00 8.24 -15.62
C VAL A 8 -0.25 7.83 -14.84
N THR A 9 -1.42 8.32 -15.22
CA THR A 9 -2.69 7.95 -14.56
C THR A 9 -2.96 6.46 -14.67
N ASN A 10 -2.73 5.89 -15.85
CA ASN A 10 -2.90 4.45 -16.08
C ASN A 10 -1.92 3.66 -15.22
N SER A 11 -0.62 3.96 -15.25
CA SER A 11 0.37 3.24 -14.43
C SER A 11 0.10 3.36 -12.92
N VAL A 12 -0.40 4.49 -12.43
CA VAL A 12 -0.79 4.61 -11.01
C VAL A 12 -1.91 3.63 -10.65
N SER A 13 -2.95 3.55 -11.48
CA SER A 13 -4.12 2.71 -11.20
C SER A 13 -3.91 1.23 -11.51
N SER A 14 -3.18 0.89 -12.58
CA SER A 14 -3.00 -0.48 -13.06
C SER A 14 -1.77 -1.18 -12.49
N GLU A 15 -0.78 -0.44 -12.01
CA GLU A 15 0.49 -1.02 -11.52
C GLU A 15 0.78 -0.62 -10.07
N LEU A 16 0.84 0.69 -9.77
CA LEU A 16 1.26 1.19 -8.46
C LEU A 16 0.27 0.83 -7.34
N GLN A 17 -1.03 1.03 -7.56
CA GLN A 17 -2.04 0.65 -6.56
C GLN A 17 -2.04 -0.87 -6.30
N PRO A 18 -2.11 -1.76 -7.32
CA PRO A 18 -1.98 -3.20 -7.11
C PRO A 18 -0.67 -3.59 -6.42
N TYR A 19 0.45 -2.93 -6.73
CA TYR A 19 1.72 -3.19 -6.07
C TYR A 19 1.65 -2.95 -4.55
N PHE A 20 1.10 -1.83 -4.10
CA PHE A 20 0.91 -1.57 -2.66
C PHE A 20 -0.09 -2.53 -2.00
N GLN A 21 -1.05 -3.07 -2.75
CA GLN A 21 -2.00 -4.08 -2.27
C GLN A 21 -1.36 -5.47 -2.06
N THR A 22 -0.10 -5.67 -2.47
CA THR A 22 0.65 -6.90 -2.16
C THR A 22 1.17 -6.94 -0.72
N LEU A 23 1.11 -5.82 0.01
CA LEU A 23 1.45 -5.80 1.44
C LEU A 23 0.54 -6.79 2.19
N PRO A 24 1.13 -7.68 3.02
CA PRO A 24 0.36 -8.72 3.65
C PRO A 24 -0.53 -8.14 4.74
N VAL A 25 -1.81 -8.50 4.76
CA VAL A 25 -2.73 -8.14 5.86
C VAL A 25 -2.64 -9.16 7.00
N MET A 26 -2.62 -10.45 6.66
CA MET A 26 -2.43 -11.54 7.63
C MET A 26 -1.21 -12.36 7.21
N THR A 27 -0.15 -12.31 8.02
CA THR A 27 1.07 -13.08 7.77
C THR A 27 1.15 -14.24 8.74
N LYS A 28 1.13 -15.47 8.24
CA LYS A 28 1.43 -16.65 9.05
C LYS A 28 2.93 -16.65 9.38
N ILE A 29 3.28 -16.76 10.66
CA ILE A 29 4.69 -16.91 11.07
C ILE A 29 5.05 -18.39 11.09
N ASP A 30 4.22 -19.19 11.77
CA ASP A 30 4.45 -20.61 11.98
C ASP A 30 3.12 -21.36 12.11
N SER A 31 3.15 -22.63 12.55
CA SER A 31 1.94 -23.44 12.72
C SER A 31 1.01 -22.99 13.85
N VAL A 32 1.46 -22.09 14.72
CA VAL A 32 0.78 -21.65 15.93
C VAL A 32 0.27 -20.21 15.79
N ALA A 33 1.07 -19.31 15.20
CA ALA A 33 0.83 -17.87 15.25
C ALA A 33 0.86 -17.19 13.87
N GLY A 34 0.18 -16.04 13.82
CA GLY A 34 0.24 -15.10 12.71
C GLY A 34 0.14 -13.66 13.21
N ILE A 35 0.55 -12.71 12.37
CA ILE A 35 0.48 -11.27 12.62
C ILE A 35 -0.57 -10.65 11.69
N ASN A 36 -1.39 -9.78 12.24
CA ASN A 36 -2.28 -8.91 11.47
C ASN A 36 -1.59 -7.57 11.22
N TYR A 37 -1.14 -7.32 9.99
CA TYR A 37 -0.56 -6.05 9.54
C TYR A 37 -1.58 -5.17 8.81
N GLY A 38 -2.89 -5.45 8.96
CA GLY A 38 -3.93 -4.61 8.40
C GLY A 38 -3.82 -3.15 8.85
N LEU A 39 -4.03 -2.22 7.90
CA LEU A 39 -4.03 -0.79 8.20
C LEU A 39 -5.14 -0.46 9.20
N VAL A 40 -4.79 0.24 10.27
CA VAL A 40 -5.75 0.73 11.29
C VAL A 40 -6.25 2.14 11.00
N ALA A 41 -5.59 2.83 10.07
CA ALA A 41 -5.98 4.13 9.54
C ALA A 41 -5.45 4.27 8.09
N PRO A 42 -6.01 5.19 7.28
CA PRO A 42 -5.41 5.58 6.00
C PRO A 42 -3.97 6.12 6.19
N PRO A 43 -3.06 5.97 5.21
CA PRO A 43 -1.74 6.59 5.28
C PRO A 43 -1.81 8.11 5.49
N ALA A 44 -1.03 8.62 6.44
CA ALA A 44 -1.00 10.04 6.77
C ALA A 44 0.32 10.67 6.32
N THR A 45 0.23 11.78 5.60
CA THR A 45 1.40 12.51 5.12
C THR A 45 1.69 13.69 6.05
N THR A 46 2.95 13.88 6.42
CA THR A 46 3.46 15.07 7.11
C THR A 46 4.41 15.84 6.20
N ALA A 47 5.07 16.89 6.71
CA ALA A 47 6.06 17.63 5.94
C ALA A 47 7.27 16.77 5.51
N GLU A 48 7.60 15.74 6.29
CA GLU A 48 8.83 14.95 6.13
C GLU A 48 8.60 13.44 6.09
N THR A 49 7.40 12.96 6.45
CA THR A 49 7.10 11.52 6.58
C THR A 49 5.79 11.12 5.89
N LEU A 50 5.71 9.84 5.57
CA LEU A 50 4.48 9.14 5.20
C LEU A 50 4.28 8.01 6.21
N ASP A 51 3.29 8.16 7.07
CA ASP A 51 3.05 7.25 8.19
C ASP A 51 1.98 6.22 7.79
N VAL A 52 2.32 4.94 7.88
CA VAL A 52 1.41 3.82 7.63
C VAL A 52 1.22 3.04 8.92
N GLN A 53 0.05 3.19 9.54
CA GLN A 53 -0.25 2.57 10.83
C GLN A 53 -0.87 1.18 10.62
N MET A 54 -0.23 0.15 11.19
CA MET A 54 -0.64 -1.25 11.08
C MET A 54 -1.10 -1.81 12.44
N LYS A 55 -1.84 -2.91 12.40
CA LYS A 55 -2.40 -3.58 13.59
C LYS A 55 -1.36 -4.36 14.41
#